data_AF-A0A936MTG2-F1
#
_entry.id   AF-A0A936MTG2-F1
#
_cell.length_a   1.000
_cell.length_b   1.000
_cell.length_c   1.000
_cell.angle_alpha   90.00
_cell.angle_beta   90.00
_cell.angle_gamma   90.00
#
_symmetry.space_group_name_H-M   'P 1'
#
loop_
_entity.id
_entity.type
_entity.pdbx_description
1 polymer ?
#
loop_
_entity_poly.entity_id
_entity_poly.type
_entity_poly.pdbx_seq_one_letter_code
_entity_poly.pdbx_strand_id
1 'polypeptide(L)'
;MPYSSIYQSPWHNPGLLLLGNVLFVLNLVFRKGGDAFLRKLLFAYAFLAMADCIITGGLSPLSASMLSIVPFPFIILGDTRFFFLVERYSRPFSSQRTISRVFGKTFLVSLIVPATSYFAQQGFFPKADVRWMFLLYESLFIVVASVFAWRVLPPSDASKEQKRWLRGIVLFELVFYALWATADVVILSGHDWGHLLRIVPNVLYYVGFVWFVALTAPKELRP
;
A
#
# COMPACT_ATOMS: atom_id res chain seq x y z
N MET A 1 -27.86 -9.99 8.06
CA MET A 1 -26.63 -9.38 8.61
C MET A 1 -26.04 -8.49 7.52
N PRO A 2 -25.78 -7.19 7.76
CA PRO A 2 -25.18 -6.30 6.78
C PRO A 2 -23.78 -6.77 6.39
N TYR A 3 -23.41 -6.70 5.11
CA TYR A 3 -22.06 -7.03 4.63
C TYR A 3 -20.99 -6.10 5.22
N SER A 4 -21.36 -4.84 5.48
CA SER A 4 -20.56 -3.89 6.26
C SER A 4 -20.12 -4.43 7.63
N SER A 5 -20.97 -5.20 8.32
CA SER A 5 -20.62 -5.79 9.62
C SER A 5 -19.59 -6.92 9.51
N ILE A 6 -19.62 -7.68 8.41
CA ILE A 6 -18.60 -8.69 8.11
C ILE A 6 -17.26 -8.00 7.80
N TYR A 7 -17.30 -6.94 6.99
CA TYR A 7 -16.12 -6.15 6.62
C TYR A 7 -15.43 -5.51 7.83
N GLN A 8 -16.20 -4.97 8.78
CA GLN A 8 -15.71 -4.32 10.00
C GLN A 8 -15.32 -5.31 11.11
N SER A 9 -15.52 -6.62 10.89
CA SER A 9 -15.30 -7.60 11.94
C SER A 9 -13.82 -7.78 12.28
N PRO A 10 -13.47 -8.00 13.57
CA PRO A 10 -12.10 -8.26 13.99
C PRO A 10 -11.43 -9.47 13.33
N TRP A 11 -12.21 -10.43 12.80
CA TRP A 11 -11.65 -11.58 12.06
C TRP A 11 -10.90 -11.11 10.81
N HIS A 12 -11.42 -10.09 10.13
CA HIS A 12 -10.82 -9.53 8.92
C HIS A 12 -9.73 -8.54 9.31
N ASN A 13 -10.10 -7.43 9.98
CA ASN A 13 -9.16 -6.40 10.43
C ASN A 13 -9.22 -6.26 11.97
N PRO A 14 -8.19 -6.70 12.73
CA PRO A 14 -6.84 -7.05 12.24
C PRO A 14 -6.55 -8.55 12.07
N GLY A 15 -7.45 -9.47 12.43
CA GLY A 15 -7.13 -10.90 12.57
C GLY A 15 -6.41 -11.54 11.38
N LEU A 16 -7.06 -11.57 10.22
CA LEU A 16 -6.50 -12.13 8.98
C LEU A 16 -5.22 -11.41 8.53
N LEU A 17 -5.21 -10.08 8.66
CA LEU A 17 -4.10 -9.23 8.22
C LEU A 17 -2.84 -9.44 9.07
N LEU A 18 -3.02 -9.59 10.39
CA LEU A 18 -1.95 -9.94 11.32
C LEU A 18 -1.40 -11.32 11.04
N LEU A 19 -2.27 -12.32 10.92
CA LEU A 19 -1.84 -13.69 10.64
C LEU A 19 -1.00 -13.77 9.37
N GLY A 20 -1.46 -13.13 8.28
CA GLY A 20 -0.73 -13.09 7.02
C GLY A 20 0.67 -12.48 7.13
N ASN A 21 0.82 -11.41 7.92
CA ASN A 21 2.12 -10.77 8.16
C ASN A 21 3.02 -11.56 9.12
N VAL A 22 2.46 -12.20 10.15
CA VAL A 22 3.23 -13.10 11.04
C VAL A 22 3.79 -14.27 10.22
N LEU A 23 2.98 -14.90 9.38
CA LEU A 23 3.44 -15.99 8.50
C LEU A 23 4.52 -15.50 7.53
N PHE A 24 4.40 -14.29 7.00
CA PHE A 24 5.42 -13.68 6.15
C PHE A 24 6.73 -13.44 6.89
N VAL A 25 6.67 -12.87 8.10
CA VAL A 25 7.86 -12.63 8.94
C VAL A 25 8.55 -13.95 9.28
N LEU A 26 7.80 -14.98 9.67
CA LEU A 26 8.35 -16.32 9.90
C LEU A 26 9.02 -16.86 8.64
N ASN A 27 8.38 -16.75 7.47
CA ASN A 27 8.97 -17.14 6.19
C ASN A 27 10.31 -16.43 5.94
N LEU A 28 10.37 -15.11 6.15
CA LEU A 28 11.61 -14.34 6.01
C LEU A 28 12.67 -14.73 7.02
N VAL A 29 12.32 -15.09 8.26
CA VAL A 29 13.29 -15.50 9.28
C VAL A 29 13.93 -16.84 8.94
N PHE A 30 13.12 -17.81 8.47
CA PHE A 30 13.61 -19.16 8.15
C PHE A 30 14.35 -19.25 6.81
N ARG A 31 14.19 -18.26 5.92
CA ARG A 31 14.97 -18.17 4.68
C ARG A 31 16.39 -17.62 4.94
N LYS A 32 17.37 -18.28 4.31
CA LYS A 32 18.79 -17.89 4.34
C LYS A 32 19.21 -17.43 2.95
N GLY A 33 19.98 -16.35 2.88
CA GLY A 33 20.47 -15.75 1.63
C GLY A 33 19.67 -14.52 1.19
N GLY A 34 19.87 -14.12 -0.07
CA GLY A 34 19.16 -13.00 -0.70
C GLY A 34 19.75 -11.62 -0.44
N ASP A 35 19.10 -10.61 -1.01
CA ASP A 35 19.47 -9.20 -0.80
C ASP A 35 19.06 -8.75 0.61
N ALA A 36 20.05 -8.45 1.44
CA ALA A 36 19.84 -8.08 2.84
C ALA A 36 19.03 -6.77 2.98
N PHE A 37 19.11 -5.87 2.00
CA PHE A 37 18.37 -4.62 2.02
C PHE A 37 16.88 -4.86 1.75
N LEU A 38 16.54 -5.62 0.70
CA LEU A 38 15.16 -6.01 0.39
C LEU A 38 14.53 -6.75 1.56
N ARG A 39 15.26 -7.69 2.16
CA ARG A 39 14.78 -8.45 3.32
C ARG A 39 14.44 -7.53 4.50
N LYS A 40 15.34 -6.60 4.86
CA LYS A 40 15.09 -5.62 5.93
C LYS A 40 13.93 -4.69 5.60
N LEU A 41 13.82 -4.27 4.35
CA LEU A 41 12.75 -3.40 3.86
C LEU A 41 11.39 -4.08 3.95
N LEU A 42 11.30 -5.33 3.49
CA LEU A 42 10.07 -6.14 3.57
C LEU A 42 9.68 -6.48 4.99
N PHE A 43 10.66 -6.72 5.86
CA PHE A 43 10.41 -6.85 7.30
C PHE A 43 9.80 -5.56 7.84
N ALA A 44 10.38 -4.39 7.57
CA ALA A 44 9.83 -3.11 8.00
C ALA A 44 8.42 -2.87 7.46
N TYR A 45 8.13 -3.23 6.20
CA TYR A 45 6.79 -3.10 5.61
C TYR A 45 5.76 -4.03 6.24
N ALA A 46 6.15 -5.27 6.60
CA ALA A 46 5.26 -6.18 7.32
C ALA A 46 4.91 -5.62 8.70
N PHE A 47 5.90 -5.08 9.43
CA PHE A 47 5.64 -4.43 10.72
C PHE A 47 4.79 -3.17 10.60
N LEU A 48 5.01 -2.36 9.56
CA LEU A 48 4.17 -1.20 9.26
C LEU A 48 2.71 -1.64 9.01
N ALA A 49 2.50 -2.68 8.22
CA ALA A 49 1.16 -3.22 7.93
C ALA A 49 0.49 -3.79 9.19
N MET A 50 1.23 -4.48 10.06
CA MET A 50 0.71 -4.98 11.34
C MET A 50 0.34 -3.82 12.27
N ALA A 51 1.18 -2.79 12.37
CA ALA A 51 0.91 -1.62 13.19
C ALA A 51 -0.34 -0.88 12.71
N ASP A 52 -0.44 -0.65 11.39
CA ASP A 52 -1.61 -0.05 10.76
C ASP A 52 -2.87 -0.85 11.09
N CYS A 53 -2.92 -2.15 10.78
CA CYS A 53 -4.14 -2.92 11.00
C CYS A 53 -4.53 -3.02 12.49
N ILE A 54 -3.56 -3.06 13.43
CA ILE A 54 -3.88 -2.99 14.86
C ILE A 54 -4.53 -1.65 15.20
N ILE A 55 -3.93 -0.55 14.73
CA ILE A 55 -4.36 0.81 15.07
C ILE A 55 -5.68 1.19 14.39
N THR A 56 -5.94 0.68 13.18
CA THR A 56 -7.14 1.00 12.40
C THR A 56 -8.22 -0.08 12.48
N GLY A 57 -7.92 -1.23 13.07
CA GLY A 57 -8.83 -2.37 13.21
C GLY A 57 -9.46 -2.50 14.60
N GLY A 58 -10.16 -3.62 14.81
CA GLY A 58 -10.89 -3.90 16.05
C GLY A 58 -10.06 -4.11 17.32
N LEU A 59 -8.73 -4.11 17.23
CA LEU A 59 -7.80 -4.16 18.38
C LEU A 59 -7.18 -2.79 18.70
N SER A 60 -7.70 -1.71 18.12
CA SER A 60 -7.11 -0.38 18.32
C SER A 60 -7.15 0.02 19.79
N PRO A 61 -6.00 0.43 20.38
CA PRO A 61 -5.97 0.99 21.73
C PRO A 61 -6.40 2.46 21.76
N LEU A 62 -6.72 3.06 20.61
CA LEU A 62 -6.96 4.48 20.47
C LEU A 62 -8.43 4.84 20.69
N SER A 63 -8.67 6.04 21.23
CA SER A 63 -10.01 6.60 21.31
C SER A 63 -10.57 6.93 19.93
N ALA A 64 -11.90 6.95 19.81
CA ALA A 64 -12.58 7.30 18.56
C ALA A 64 -12.15 8.67 17.98
N SER A 65 -11.81 9.64 18.85
CA SER A 65 -11.31 10.95 18.45
C SER A 65 -9.93 10.92 17.76
N MET A 66 -9.10 9.92 18.05
CA MET A 66 -7.77 9.77 17.43
C MET A 66 -7.83 8.99 16.11
N LEU A 67 -8.86 8.16 15.90
CA LEU A 67 -9.03 7.34 14.70
C LEU A 67 -9.28 8.16 13.43
N SER A 68 -9.59 9.45 13.54
CA SER A 68 -9.74 10.36 12.39
C SER A 68 -8.40 10.88 11.85
N ILE A 69 -7.35 10.90 12.66
CA ILE A 69 -6.05 11.51 12.32
C ILE A 69 -4.97 10.45 12.13
N VAL A 70 -4.97 9.43 12.99
CA VAL A 70 -3.91 8.43 13.05
C VAL A 70 -3.78 7.55 11.79
N PRO A 71 -4.82 7.30 10.96
CA PRO A 71 -4.63 6.57 9.70
C PRO A 71 -3.76 7.30 8.67
N PHE A 72 -3.68 8.64 8.70
CA PHE A 72 -2.97 9.41 7.67
C PHE A 72 -1.49 9.06 7.54
N PRO A 73 -0.71 8.98 8.65
CA PRO A 73 0.66 8.47 8.58
C PRO A 73 0.78 7.10 7.91
N PHE A 74 -0.14 6.17 8.18
CA PHE A 74 -0.11 4.82 7.59
C PHE A 74 -0.41 4.84 6.09
N ILE A 75 -1.36 5.68 5.68
CA ILE A 75 -1.66 5.91 4.26
C ILE A 75 -0.41 6.45 3.54
N ILE A 76 0.19 7.52 4.07
CA ILE A 76 1.37 8.15 3.46
C ILE A 76 2.55 7.17 3.40
N LEU A 77 2.84 6.46 4.49
CA LEU A 77 3.93 5.49 4.53
C LEU A 77 3.63 4.26 3.67
N GLY A 78 2.36 3.85 3.60
CA GLY A 78 1.83 2.77 2.77
C GLY A 78 1.94 3.05 1.26
N ASP A 79 1.86 4.31 0.87
CA ASP A 79 2.12 4.72 -0.52
C ASP A 79 3.62 4.92 -0.76
N THR A 80 4.31 5.48 0.23
CA THR A 80 5.76 5.69 0.16
C THR A 80 6.50 4.38 -0.07
N ARG A 81 6.06 3.27 0.55
CA ARG A 81 6.70 1.96 0.34
C ARG A 81 6.73 1.53 -1.12
N PHE A 82 5.64 1.77 -1.86
CA PHE A 82 5.55 1.44 -3.27
C PHE A 82 6.50 2.31 -4.10
N PHE A 83 6.39 3.63 -3.98
CA PHE A 83 7.21 4.58 -4.74
C PHE A 83 8.70 4.40 -4.45
N PHE A 84 9.05 4.22 -3.16
CA PHE A 84 10.41 3.98 -2.72
C PHE A 84 11.00 2.71 -3.32
N LEU A 85 10.26 1.60 -3.26
CA LEU A 85 10.70 0.32 -3.80
C LEU A 85 10.97 0.42 -5.32
N VAL A 86 10.04 1.01 -6.07
CA VAL A 86 10.17 1.17 -7.52
C VAL A 86 11.35 2.07 -7.88
N GLU A 87 11.49 3.24 -7.25
CA GLU A 87 12.62 4.14 -7.50
C GLU A 87 13.95 3.48 -7.13
N ARG A 88 14.03 2.85 -5.96
CA ARG A 88 15.26 2.27 -5.40
C ARG A 88 15.82 1.14 -6.26
N TYR A 89 14.97 0.34 -6.87
CA TYR A 89 15.41 -0.77 -7.72
C TYR A 89 15.42 -0.43 -9.20
N SER A 90 14.96 0.76 -9.60
CA SER A 90 15.08 1.26 -10.97
C SER A 90 16.49 1.78 -11.32
N ARG A 91 17.35 2.01 -10.33
CA ARG A 91 18.69 2.60 -10.52
C ARG A 91 19.73 1.88 -9.64
N PRO A 92 21.00 1.85 -10.03
CA PRO A 92 22.09 1.42 -9.15
C PRO A 92 22.31 2.44 -8.03
N PHE A 93 22.48 1.97 -6.79
CA PHE A 93 22.76 2.83 -5.64
C PHE A 93 24.15 2.54 -5.10
N SER A 94 24.97 3.59 -4.99
CA SER A 94 26.33 3.52 -4.48
C SER A 94 26.49 4.08 -3.05
N SER A 95 25.48 4.75 -2.47
CA SER A 95 25.62 5.38 -1.14
C SER A 95 24.33 5.50 -0.32
N GLN A 96 24.47 5.59 1.00
CA GLN A 96 23.38 5.83 1.97
C GLN A 96 22.72 7.21 1.79
N ARG A 97 23.50 8.24 1.41
CA ARG A 97 22.97 9.59 1.15
C ARG A 97 21.99 9.59 -0.03
N THR A 98 22.18 8.67 -0.96
CA THR A 98 21.25 8.42 -2.08
C THR A 98 19.93 7.81 -1.59
N ILE A 99 19.95 6.95 -0.54
CA ILE A 99 18.76 6.32 0.01
C ILE A 99 17.84 7.35 0.68
N SER A 100 18.36 8.20 1.55
CA SER A 100 17.56 9.24 2.23
C SER A 100 16.96 10.23 1.23
N ARG A 101 17.72 10.60 0.19
CA ARG A 101 17.22 11.47 -0.89
C ARG A 101 16.08 10.82 -1.66
N VAL A 102 16.19 9.52 -1.95
CA VAL A 102 15.16 8.79 -2.67
C VAL A 102 13.93 8.60 -1.80
N PHE A 103 14.09 8.24 -0.53
CA PHE A 103 12.99 8.22 0.43
C PHE A 103 12.28 9.57 0.50
N GLY A 104 13.01 10.67 0.67
CA GLY A 104 12.44 12.02 0.69
C GLY A 104 11.68 12.37 -0.59
N LYS A 105 12.24 12.07 -1.76
CA LYS A 105 11.54 12.26 -3.05
C LYS A 105 10.25 11.45 -3.11
N THR A 106 10.28 10.17 -2.77
CA THR A 106 9.12 9.29 -2.87
C THR A 106 8.06 9.56 -1.81
N PHE A 107 8.48 10.06 -0.64
CA PHE A 107 7.60 10.58 0.39
C PHE A 107 6.90 11.86 -0.07
N LEU A 108 7.60 12.78 -0.75
CA LEU A 108 6.95 13.97 -1.32
C LEU A 108 5.95 13.59 -2.42
N VAL A 109 6.23 12.56 -3.21
CA VAL A 109 5.27 12.04 -4.20
C VAL A 109 4.04 11.43 -3.53
N SER A 110 4.22 10.63 -2.46
CA SER A 110 3.08 10.04 -1.74
C SER A 110 2.20 11.07 -1.04
N LEU A 111 2.73 12.26 -0.72
CA LEU A 111 1.93 13.37 -0.18
C LEU A 111 1.00 14.02 -1.21
N ILE A 112 1.23 13.85 -2.52
CA ILE A 112 0.41 14.48 -3.57
C ILE A 112 -1.05 14.03 -3.45
N VAL A 113 -1.28 12.73 -3.29
CA VAL A 113 -2.63 12.14 -3.25
C VAL A 113 -3.45 12.62 -2.03
N PRO A 114 -2.98 12.49 -0.78
CA PRO A 114 -3.72 12.97 0.39
C PRO A 114 -3.86 14.50 0.39
N ALA A 115 -2.84 15.26 -0.02
CA ALA A 115 -2.96 16.72 -0.10
C ALA A 115 -4.02 17.15 -1.12
N THR A 116 -3.98 16.57 -2.33
CA THR A 116 -4.96 16.88 -3.38
C THR A 116 -6.37 16.46 -2.96
N SER A 117 -6.52 15.28 -2.34
CA SER A 117 -7.80 14.80 -1.84
C SER A 117 -8.38 15.72 -0.76
N TYR A 118 -7.54 16.16 0.18
CA TYR A 118 -7.92 17.09 1.24
C TYR A 118 -8.38 18.45 0.67
N PHE A 119 -7.60 19.07 -0.22
CA PHE A 119 -7.99 20.35 -0.81
C PHE A 119 -9.23 20.22 -1.70
N ALA A 120 -9.39 19.10 -2.41
CA ALA A 120 -10.58 18.84 -3.19
C ALA A 120 -11.84 18.71 -2.31
N GLN A 121 -11.72 18.03 -1.17
CA GLN A 121 -12.78 17.92 -0.18
C GLN A 121 -13.18 19.30 0.35
N GLN A 122 -12.22 20.10 0.80
CA GLN A 122 -12.50 21.41 1.40
C GLN A 122 -13.04 22.41 0.38
N GLY A 123 -12.55 22.38 -0.87
CA GLY A 123 -12.88 23.38 -1.89
C GLY A 123 -14.14 23.06 -2.71
N PHE A 124 -14.35 21.80 -3.06
CA PHE A 124 -15.40 21.41 -4.03
C PHE A 124 -16.48 20.52 -3.41
N PHE A 125 -16.14 19.72 -2.40
CA PHE A 125 -17.02 18.68 -1.87
C PHE A 125 -17.09 18.65 -0.33
N PRO A 126 -17.41 19.77 0.35
CA PRO A 126 -17.28 19.89 1.80
C PRO A 126 -18.24 19.00 2.60
N LYS A 127 -19.32 18.52 1.96
CA LYS A 127 -20.32 17.62 2.56
C LYS A 127 -20.29 16.21 1.99
N ALA A 128 -19.25 15.87 1.21
CA ALA A 128 -19.18 14.55 0.61
C ALA A 128 -18.96 13.47 1.67
N ASP A 129 -19.63 12.34 1.44
CA ASP A 129 -19.47 11.14 2.25
C ASP A 129 -18.02 10.64 2.23
N VAL A 130 -17.59 10.00 3.30
CA VAL A 130 -16.24 9.38 3.41
C VAL A 130 -15.94 8.44 2.24
N ARG A 131 -16.94 7.75 1.68
CA ARG A 131 -16.77 6.86 0.51
C ARG A 131 -16.38 7.62 -0.75
N TRP A 132 -16.92 8.83 -0.96
CA TRP A 132 -16.47 9.69 -2.06
C TRP A 132 -15.02 10.12 -1.89
N MET A 133 -14.58 10.33 -0.65
CA MET A 133 -13.19 10.68 -0.35
C MET A 133 -12.24 9.52 -0.64
N PHE A 134 -12.62 8.30 -0.25
CA PHE A 134 -11.84 7.10 -0.61
C PHE A 134 -11.80 6.87 -2.12
N LEU A 135 -12.93 6.97 -2.81
CA LEU A 135 -12.97 6.84 -4.27
C LEU A 135 -12.07 7.87 -4.97
N LEU A 136 -12.11 9.14 -4.53
CA LEU A 136 -11.25 10.19 -5.07
C LEU A 136 -9.77 9.88 -4.81
N TYR A 137 -9.43 9.51 -3.58
CA TYR A 137 -8.08 9.14 -3.19
C TYR A 137 -7.54 8.00 -4.05
N GLU A 138 -8.29 6.91 -4.13
CA GLU A 138 -7.90 5.68 -4.83
C GLU A 138 -7.73 5.95 -6.33
N SER A 139 -8.62 6.76 -6.92
CA SER A 139 -8.53 7.18 -8.33
C SER A 139 -7.31 8.07 -8.58
N LEU A 140 -7.04 9.04 -7.70
CA LEU A 140 -5.87 9.91 -7.81
C LEU A 140 -4.57 9.11 -7.65
N PHE A 141 -4.53 8.14 -6.73
CA PHE A 141 -3.38 7.27 -6.56
C PHE A 141 -3.08 6.50 -7.84
N ILE A 142 -4.09 5.89 -8.49
CA ILE A 142 -3.91 5.18 -9.77
C ILE A 142 -3.23 6.08 -10.82
N VAL A 143 -3.68 7.33 -10.93
CA VAL A 143 -3.11 8.30 -11.87
C VAL A 143 -1.66 8.63 -11.50
N VAL A 144 -1.40 9.01 -10.25
CA VAL A 144 -0.06 9.38 -9.77
C VAL A 144 0.91 8.21 -9.90
N ALA A 145 0.51 7.00 -9.49
CA ALA A 145 1.31 5.78 -9.59
C ALA A 145 1.62 5.41 -11.05
N SER A 146 0.65 5.56 -11.95
CA SER A 146 0.86 5.31 -13.39
C SER A 146 1.83 6.32 -14.00
N VAL A 147 1.65 7.61 -13.72
CA VAL A 147 2.55 8.67 -14.20
C VAL A 147 3.95 8.48 -13.63
N PHE A 148 4.07 8.16 -12.35
CA PHE A 148 5.35 7.87 -11.71
C PHE A 148 6.05 6.67 -12.37
N ALA A 149 5.35 5.55 -12.55
CA ALA A 149 5.90 4.37 -13.19
C ALA A 149 6.34 4.65 -14.63
N TRP A 150 5.56 5.42 -15.38
CA TRP A 150 5.92 5.84 -16.74
C TRP A 150 7.15 6.76 -16.77
N ARG A 151 7.40 7.55 -15.74
CA ARG A 151 8.59 8.40 -15.64
C ARG A 151 9.84 7.66 -15.16
N VAL A 152 9.67 6.65 -14.29
CA VAL A 152 10.78 5.98 -13.60
C VAL A 152 11.26 4.73 -14.32
N LEU A 153 10.34 3.92 -14.87
CA LEU A 153 10.70 2.63 -15.46
C LEU A 153 11.38 2.70 -16.84
N PRO A 154 10.98 3.58 -17.79
CA PRO A 154 11.64 3.64 -19.10
C PRO A 154 13.13 4.04 -19.05
N PRO A 155 13.55 5.09 -18.31
CA PRO A 155 14.96 5.48 -18.25
C PRO A 155 15.76 4.67 -17.21
N SER A 156 15.22 3.55 -16.73
CA SER A 156 15.85 2.74 -15.68
C SER A 156 17.10 2.01 -16.20
N ASP A 157 18.16 1.97 -15.39
CA ASP A 157 19.39 1.20 -15.61
C ASP A 157 19.27 -0.26 -15.12
N ALA A 158 18.09 -0.67 -14.63
CA ALA A 158 17.88 -2.00 -14.08
C ALA A 158 17.95 -3.09 -15.16
N SER A 159 18.30 -4.31 -14.73
CA SER A 159 18.33 -5.48 -15.62
C SER A 159 16.95 -5.78 -16.22
N LYS A 160 16.89 -6.57 -17.30
CA LYS A 160 15.61 -6.96 -17.93
C LYS A 160 14.68 -7.68 -16.94
N GLU A 161 15.23 -8.54 -16.09
CA GLU A 161 14.47 -9.26 -15.06
C GLU A 161 13.96 -8.32 -13.97
N GLN A 162 14.80 -7.41 -13.48
CA GLN A 162 14.40 -6.38 -12.51
C GLN A 162 13.31 -5.47 -13.09
N LYS A 163 13.43 -5.03 -14.34
CA LYS A 163 12.37 -4.23 -15.01
C LYS A 163 11.06 -4.98 -15.10
N ARG A 164 11.08 -6.29 -15.39
CA ARG A 164 9.86 -7.12 -15.39
C ARG A 164 9.25 -7.22 -13.99
N TRP A 165 10.07 -7.44 -12.98
CA TRP A 165 9.64 -7.48 -11.58
C TRP A 165 9.02 -6.16 -11.14
N LEU A 166 9.67 -5.03 -11.42
CA LEU A 166 9.17 -3.69 -11.10
C LEU A 166 7.83 -3.38 -11.79
N ARG A 167 7.68 -3.75 -13.07
CA ARG A 167 6.39 -3.63 -13.77
C ARG A 167 5.31 -4.50 -13.10
N GLY A 168 5.67 -5.69 -12.64
CA GLY A 168 4.79 -6.56 -11.87
C GLY A 168 4.34 -5.90 -10.56
N ILE A 169 5.25 -5.26 -9.83
CA ILE A 169 4.92 -4.52 -8.60
C ILE A 169 3.97 -3.36 -8.90
N VAL A 170 4.26 -2.56 -9.92
CA VAL A 170 3.37 -1.46 -10.36
C VAL A 170 1.99 -2.00 -10.70
N LEU A 171 1.91 -3.07 -11.51
CA LEU A 171 0.63 -3.65 -11.88
C LEU A 171 -0.13 -4.18 -10.66
N PHE A 172 0.56 -4.85 -9.75
CA PHE A 172 -0.03 -5.38 -8.52
C PHE A 172 -0.62 -4.25 -7.65
N GLU A 173 0.12 -3.16 -7.49
CA GLU A 173 -0.32 -1.96 -6.76
C GLU A 173 -1.57 -1.36 -7.37
N LEU A 174 -1.54 -1.11 -8.69
CA LEU A 174 -2.67 -0.52 -9.42
C LEU A 174 -3.92 -1.40 -9.36
N VAL A 175 -3.76 -2.73 -9.37
CA VAL A 175 -4.89 -3.66 -9.30
C VAL A 175 -5.65 -3.52 -7.99
N PHE A 176 -4.98 -3.54 -6.83
CA PHE A 176 -5.74 -3.44 -5.58
C PHE A 176 -6.32 -2.05 -5.34
N TYR A 177 -5.67 -0.98 -5.83
CA TYR A 177 -6.27 0.35 -5.84
C TYR A 177 -7.51 0.44 -6.74
N ALA A 178 -7.47 -0.17 -7.91
CA ALA A 178 -8.63 -0.25 -8.80
C ALA A 178 -9.78 -1.08 -8.19
N LEU A 179 -9.45 -2.16 -7.48
CA LEU A 179 -10.43 -2.97 -6.76
C LEU A 179 -11.09 -2.18 -5.62
N TRP A 180 -10.34 -1.39 -4.87
CA TRP A 180 -10.92 -0.50 -3.87
C TRP A 180 -11.86 0.53 -4.50
N ALA A 181 -11.42 1.22 -5.56
CA ALA A 181 -12.23 2.23 -6.23
C ALA A 181 -13.52 1.63 -6.80
N THR A 182 -13.42 0.43 -7.39
CA THR A 182 -14.59 -0.31 -7.90
C THR A 182 -15.55 -0.68 -6.77
N ALA A 183 -15.03 -1.12 -5.62
CA ALA A 183 -15.87 -1.45 -4.48
C ALA A 183 -16.60 -0.21 -3.92
N ASP A 184 -15.94 0.95 -3.88
CA ASP A 184 -16.60 2.20 -3.46
C ASP A 184 -17.67 2.66 -4.45
N VAL A 185 -17.48 2.50 -5.77
CA VAL A 185 -18.54 2.76 -6.76
C VAL A 185 -19.76 1.87 -6.51
N VAL A 186 -19.57 0.59 -6.20
CA VAL A 186 -20.66 -0.33 -5.87
C VAL A 186 -21.39 0.13 -4.60
N ILE A 187 -20.67 0.48 -3.54
CA ILE A 187 -21.26 0.97 -2.28
C ILE A 187 -22.05 2.26 -2.51
N LEU A 188 -21.45 3.23 -3.22
CA LEU A 188 -22.08 4.51 -3.54
C LEU A 188 -23.31 4.38 -4.45
N SER A 189 -23.40 3.28 -5.21
CA SER A 189 -24.58 2.92 -6.01
C SER A 189 -25.70 2.28 -5.17
N GLY A 190 -25.55 2.21 -3.84
CA GLY A 190 -26.55 1.69 -2.91
C GLY A 190 -26.42 0.18 -2.62
N HIS A 191 -25.33 -0.46 -3.06
CA HIS A 191 -25.13 -1.90 -2.90
C HIS A 191 -24.17 -2.23 -1.75
N ASP A 192 -24.72 -2.63 -0.60
CA ASP A 192 -23.94 -2.96 0.62
C ASP A 192 -22.93 -4.10 0.42
N TRP A 193 -23.16 -5.02 -0.54
CA TRP A 193 -22.22 -6.10 -0.85
C TRP A 193 -20.87 -5.60 -1.38
N GLY A 194 -20.76 -4.35 -1.82
CA GLY A 194 -19.47 -3.72 -2.13
C GLY A 194 -18.49 -3.69 -0.95
N HIS A 195 -18.98 -3.77 0.30
CA HIS A 195 -18.12 -3.96 1.47
C HIS A 195 -17.36 -5.28 1.46
N LEU A 196 -17.94 -6.36 0.92
CA LEU A 196 -17.22 -7.62 0.74
C LEU A 196 -16.13 -7.50 -0.33
N LEU A 197 -16.39 -6.74 -1.40
CA LEU A 197 -15.38 -6.51 -2.43
C LEU A 197 -14.14 -5.82 -1.85
N ARG A 198 -14.29 -4.91 -0.88
CA ARG A 198 -13.17 -4.23 -0.21
C ARG A 198 -12.26 -5.16 0.61
N ILE A 199 -12.71 -6.36 0.98
CA ILE A 199 -11.88 -7.34 1.70
C ILE A 199 -10.67 -7.75 0.85
N VAL A 200 -10.89 -8.00 -0.44
CA VAL A 200 -9.82 -8.46 -1.35
C VAL A 200 -8.66 -7.47 -1.44
N PRO A 201 -8.87 -6.19 -1.81
CA PRO A 201 -7.79 -5.21 -1.85
C PRO A 201 -7.18 -4.92 -0.48
N ASN A 202 -7.93 -5.02 0.63
CA ASN A 202 -7.31 -4.96 1.97
C ASN A 202 -6.30 -6.10 2.16
N VAL A 203 -6.67 -7.35 1.86
CA VAL A 203 -5.74 -8.49 1.98
C VAL A 203 -4.53 -8.30 1.06
N LEU A 204 -4.74 -7.83 -0.17
CA LEU A 204 -3.64 -7.57 -1.10
C LEU A 204 -2.72 -6.45 -0.60
N TYR A 205 -3.26 -5.36 -0.06
CA TYR A 205 -2.48 -4.22 0.44
C TYR A 205 -1.69 -4.55 1.71
N TYR A 206 -2.33 -5.21 2.68
CA TYR A 206 -1.72 -5.48 3.99
C TYR A 206 -0.81 -6.71 3.97
N VAL A 207 -1.14 -7.73 3.17
CA VAL A 207 -0.44 -9.02 3.18
C VAL A 207 0.14 -9.33 1.80
N GLY A 208 -0.70 -9.27 0.76
CA GLY A 208 -0.33 -9.69 -0.59
C GLY A 208 0.89 -8.97 -1.15
N PHE A 209 1.04 -7.67 -0.88
CA PHE A 209 2.12 -6.84 -1.42
C PHE A 209 3.51 -7.38 -1.02
N VAL A 210 3.75 -7.59 0.28
CA VAL A 210 5.07 -8.05 0.75
C VAL A 210 5.38 -9.47 0.27
N TRP A 211 4.37 -10.34 0.22
CA TRP A 211 4.50 -11.69 -0.36
C TRP A 211 4.81 -11.64 -1.86
N PHE A 212 4.08 -10.82 -2.62
CA PHE A 212 4.27 -10.67 -4.06
C PHE A 212 5.69 -10.17 -4.36
N VAL A 213 6.13 -9.12 -3.67
CA VAL A 213 7.47 -8.55 -3.83
C VAL A 213 8.54 -9.61 -3.53
N ALA A 214 8.43 -10.35 -2.43
CA ALA A 214 9.39 -11.38 -2.05
C ALA A 214 9.44 -12.56 -3.05
N LEU A 215 8.28 -13.09 -3.44
CA LEU A 215 8.18 -14.29 -4.26
C LEU A 215 8.55 -14.04 -5.72
N THR A 216 8.25 -12.84 -6.24
CA THR A 216 8.51 -12.48 -7.64
C THR A 216 9.85 -11.81 -7.87
N ALA A 217 10.60 -11.51 -6.80
CA ALA A 217 11.94 -10.94 -6.90
C ALA A 217 12.86 -11.80 -7.79
N PRO A 218 13.73 -11.16 -8.62
CA PRO A 218 14.81 -11.83 -9.34
C PRO A 218 15.66 -12.68 -8.40
N LYS A 219 16.29 -13.74 -8.91
CA LYS A 219 17.00 -14.72 -8.08
C LYS A 219 18.09 -14.07 -7.22
N GLU A 220 18.77 -13.04 -7.72
CA GLU A 220 19.82 -12.34 -6.98
C GLU A 220 19.28 -11.49 -5.83
N LEU A 221 18.02 -11.05 -5.92
CA LEU A 221 17.39 -10.18 -4.93
C LEU A 221 16.50 -10.95 -3.94
N ARG A 222 16.07 -12.16 -4.30
CA ARG A 222 15.04 -12.90 -3.57
C ARG A 222 15.44 -13.16 -2.11
N PRO A 223 14.64 -12.70 -1.12
CA PRO A 223 14.92 -12.83 0.30
C PRO A 223 14.52 -14.20 0.89
#